data_AF-A0A7Z1TB82-F1
#
_entry.id   AF-A0A7Z1TB82-F1
#
_cell.length_a   1.000
_cell.length_b   1.000
_cell.length_c   1.000
_cell.angle_alpha   90.00
_cell.angle_beta   90.00
_cell.angle_gamma   90.00
#
_symmetry.space_group_name_H-M   'P 1'
#
loop_
_entity.id
_entity.type
_entity.pdbx_description
1 polymer ?
#
loop_
_entity_poly.entity_id
_entity_poly.type
_entity_poly.pdbx_seq_one_letter_code
_entity_poly.pdbx_strand_id
1 'polypeptide(L)'
;MRIPEQVILSALQKGACIKTFYRTSARAAGSADRRIPDGYVLESPGERNEVILSHTDFQSVEKRLTETETWEQIVGNVLFGGSTWALRPDTDDSSMRERD
;
A
#
# COMPACT_ATOMS: atom_id res chain seq x y z
N MET A 1 13.27 1.45 14.11
CA MET A 1 13.58 2.69 13.37
C MET A 1 12.25 3.16 12.79
N ARG A 2 11.79 4.36 13.10
CA ARG A 2 10.50 4.90 12.62
C ARG A 2 10.77 5.80 11.44
N ILE A 3 10.03 5.62 10.35
CA ILE A 3 10.21 6.47 9.17
C ILE A 3 9.23 7.65 9.29
N PRO A 4 9.71 8.90 9.18
CA PRO A 4 8.82 10.05 9.24
C PRO A 4 7.77 9.99 8.12
N GLU A 5 6.51 10.30 8.45
CA GLU A 5 5.38 10.31 7.51
C GLU A 5 5.70 11.11 6.24
N GLN A 6 6.30 12.28 6.39
CA GLN A 6 6.70 13.15 5.28
C GLN A 6 7.65 12.49 4.29
N VAL A 7 8.52 11.57 4.73
CA VAL A 7 9.46 10.86 3.85
C VAL A 7 8.70 9.86 3.00
N ILE A 8 7.77 9.13 3.62
CA ILE A 8 6.90 8.16 2.94
C ILE A 8 6.04 8.87 1.90
N LEU A 9 5.40 9.98 2.29
CA LEU A 9 4.57 10.79 1.39
C LEU A 9 5.36 11.38 0.23
N SER A 10 6.58 11.88 0.49
CA SER A 10 7.45 12.42 -0.56
C SER A 10 7.83 11.36 -1.59
N ALA A 11 8.06 10.11 -1.16
CA ALA A 11 8.32 9.01 -2.07
C ALA A 11 7.06 8.66 -2.89
N LEU A 12 5.91 8.56 -2.22
CA LEU A 12 4.63 8.28 -2.88
C LEU A 12 4.27 9.34 -3.94
N GLN A 13 4.52 10.63 -3.65
CA GLN A 13 4.35 11.72 -4.61
C GLN A 13 5.26 11.61 -5.84
N LYS A 14 6.43 10.98 -5.69
CA LYS A 14 7.36 10.70 -6.80
C LYS A 14 6.99 9.44 -7.59
N GLY A 15 5.85 8.82 -7.29
CA GLY A 15 5.36 7.62 -7.96
C GLY A 15 5.72 6.31 -7.24
N ALA A 16 6.23 6.36 -6.01
CA ALA A 16 6.37 5.16 -5.18
C ALA A 16 4.99 4.59 -4.81
N CYS A 17 4.94 3.31 -4.51
CA CYS A 17 3.78 2.62 -3.96
C CYS A 17 4.15 1.83 -2.72
N ILE A 18 3.18 1.61 -1.84
CA ILE A 18 3.35 0.72 -0.70
C ILE A 18 2.71 -0.62 -1.03
N LYS A 19 3.44 -1.71 -0.89
CA LYS A 19 2.90 -3.07 -0.95
C LYS A 19 2.75 -3.64 0.45
N THR A 20 1.57 -4.17 0.72
CA THR A 20 1.27 -4.92 1.94
C THR A 20 1.17 -6.39 1.62
N PHE A 21 1.61 -7.24 2.54
CA PHE A 21 1.61 -8.69 2.36
C PHE A 21 1.04 -9.37 3.58
N TYR A 22 0.31 -10.44 3.38
CA TYR A 22 -0.15 -11.33 4.44
C TYR A 22 -0.08 -12.78 4.00
N ARG A 23 -0.03 -13.68 4.99
CA ARG A 23 -0.19 -15.11 4.79
C ARG A 23 -1.23 -15.66 5.77
N THR A 24 -2.03 -16.60 5.29
CA THR A 24 -2.96 -17.34 6.15
C THR A 24 -3.05 -18.78 5.68
N SER A 25 -3.68 -19.63 6.50
CA SER A 25 -4.01 -20.97 6.06
C SER A 25 -5.04 -20.90 4.93
N ALA A 26 -4.87 -21.70 3.88
CA ALA A 26 -5.84 -21.78 2.78
C ALA A 26 -7.24 -22.18 3.27
N ARG A 27 -7.32 -22.89 4.42
CA ARG A 27 -8.59 -23.26 5.07
C ARG A 27 -9.33 -22.09 5.71
N ALA A 28 -8.62 -21.00 6.04
CA ALA A 28 -9.17 -19.77 6.61
C ALA A 28 -9.37 -18.66 5.53
N ALA A 29 -9.12 -18.99 4.27
CA ALA A 29 -9.33 -18.10 3.13
C ALA A 29 -10.84 -17.91 2.88
N GLY A 30 -11.44 -16.96 3.58
CA GLY A 30 -12.85 -16.59 3.43
C GLY A 30 -13.49 -16.01 4.70
N SER A 31 -12.83 -16.11 5.85
CA SER A 31 -13.44 -15.77 7.15
C SER A 31 -12.97 -14.44 7.77
N ALA A 32 -12.08 -13.69 7.11
CA ALA A 32 -11.44 -12.53 7.72
C ALA A 32 -11.82 -11.24 6.97
N ASP A 33 -12.76 -10.50 7.54
CA ASP A 33 -13.29 -9.21 7.07
C ASP A 33 -12.24 -8.08 7.06
N ARG A 34 -11.08 -8.31 7.72
CA ARG A 34 -9.91 -7.43 7.71
C ARG A 34 -8.68 -8.22 8.14
N ARG A 35 -7.84 -8.62 7.19
CA ARG A 35 -6.55 -9.27 7.49
C ARG A 35 -5.53 -8.19 7.78
N ILE A 36 -4.89 -8.26 8.96
CA ILE A 36 -3.75 -7.39 9.29
C ILE A 36 -2.56 -7.87 8.44
N PRO A 37 -1.93 -7.00 7.64
CA PRO A 37 -0.73 -7.36 6.91
C PRO A 37 0.41 -7.77 7.84
N ASP A 38 1.12 -8.83 7.46
CA ASP A 38 2.35 -9.29 8.11
C ASP A 38 3.55 -8.40 7.76
N GLY A 39 3.48 -7.67 6.64
CA GLY A 39 4.57 -6.81 6.17
C GLY A 39 4.12 -5.64 5.31
N TYR A 40 4.95 -4.61 5.29
CA TYR A 40 4.75 -3.35 4.57
C TYR A 40 6.06 -2.94 3.90
N VAL A 41 6.03 -2.67 2.60
CA VAL A 41 7.21 -2.30 1.80
C VAL A 41 6.88 -1.08 0.96
N LEU A 42 7.72 -0.06 1.01
CA LEU A 42 7.67 1.08 0.11
C LEU A 42 8.62 0.82 -1.06
N GLU A 43 8.07 0.73 -2.27
CA GLU A 43 8.81 0.55 -3.52
C GLU A 43 8.81 1.83 -4.32
N SER A 44 10.01 2.30 -4.68
CA SER A 44 10.18 3.50 -5.50
C SER A 44 10.42 3.14 -6.97
N PRO A 45 9.81 3.84 -7.94
CA PRO A 45 9.97 3.53 -9.36
C PRO A 45 11.41 3.78 -9.79
N GLY A 46 12.00 2.81 -10.49
CA GLY A 46 13.35 2.92 -11.04
C GLY A 46 14.50 2.66 -10.05
N GLU A 47 14.22 2.56 -8.75
CA GLU A 47 15.20 2.10 -7.76
C GLU A 47 14.89 0.66 -7.34
N ARG A 48 15.93 -0.18 -7.18
CA ARG A 48 15.80 -1.48 -6.49
C ARG A 48 15.76 -1.33 -4.96
N ASN A 49 15.47 -0.13 -4.47
CA ASN A 49 15.55 0.19 -3.06
C ASN A 49 14.17 -0.01 -2.44
N GLU A 50 14.01 -1.15 -1.79
CA GLU A 50 12.82 -1.50 -1.01
C GLU A 50 13.01 -1.03 0.42
N VAL A 51 12.08 -0.20 0.91
CA VAL A 51 12.13 0.27 2.30
C VAL A 51 11.08 -0.49 3.11
N ILE A 52 11.53 -1.26 4.09
CA ILE A 52 10.63 -1.98 5.00
C ILE A 52 10.00 -0.98 5.98
N LEU A 53 8.68 -0.92 5.97
CA LEU A 53 7.89 -0.08 6.87
C LEU A 53 7.37 -0.90 8.06
N SER A 54 7.21 -0.25 9.21
CA SER A 54 6.45 -0.83 10.32
C SER A 54 4.95 -0.59 10.16
N HIS A 55 4.14 -1.33 10.91
CA HIS A 55 2.70 -1.12 10.99
C HIS A 55 2.33 0.32 11.33
N THR A 56 3.05 0.96 12.26
CA THR A 56 2.81 2.35 12.66
C THR A 56 3.16 3.35 11.56
N ASP A 57 4.20 3.09 10.77
CA ASP A 57 4.57 3.93 9.63
C ASP A 57 3.46 3.91 8.58
N PHE A 58 2.95 2.71 8.26
CA PHE A 58 1.81 2.56 7.34
C PHE A 58 0.54 3.23 7.86
N GLN A 59 0.15 2.98 9.12
CA GLN A 59 -1.03 3.59 9.73
C GLN A 59 -1.00 5.11 9.72
N SER A 60 0.19 5.71 9.79
CA SER A 60 0.35 7.16 9.74
C SER A 60 -0.07 7.74 8.38
N VAL A 61 0.15 7.00 7.28
CA VAL A 61 -0.18 7.43 5.91
C VAL A 61 -1.45 6.80 5.34
N GLU A 62 -1.97 5.71 5.93
CA GLU A 62 -3.08 4.89 5.42
C GLU A 62 -4.29 5.72 4.95
N LYS A 63 -4.66 6.75 5.71
CA LYS A 63 -5.80 7.63 5.38
C LYS A 63 -5.63 8.40 4.07
N ARG A 64 -4.40 8.61 3.62
CA ARG A 64 -4.04 9.32 2.38
C ARG A 64 -3.81 8.37 1.21
N LEU A 65 -3.87 7.07 1.44
CA LEU A 65 -3.67 6.07 0.41
C LEU A 65 -5.00 5.63 -0.19
N THR A 66 -4.92 5.07 -1.38
CA THR A 66 -5.99 4.28 -1.99
C THR A 66 -5.43 2.93 -2.37
N GLU A 67 -6.18 1.88 -2.06
CA GLU A 67 -5.88 0.54 -2.54
C GLU A 67 -6.13 0.51 -4.05
N THR A 68 -5.09 0.24 -4.83
CA THR A 68 -5.18 0.25 -6.30
C THR A 68 -5.27 -1.14 -6.88
N GLU A 69 -4.62 -2.11 -6.23
CA GLU A 69 -4.56 -3.49 -6.68
C GLU A 69 -4.53 -4.42 -5.48
N THR A 70 -5.23 -5.53 -5.57
CA THR A 70 -5.17 -6.62 -4.61
C THR A 70 -4.89 -7.92 -5.34
N TRP A 71 -4.14 -8.81 -4.69
CA TRP A 71 -3.86 -10.13 -5.23
C TRP A 71 -3.89 -11.16 -4.12
N GLU A 72 -4.28 -12.38 -4.49
CA GLU A 72 -4.26 -13.55 -3.64
C GLU A 72 -3.72 -14.73 -4.45
N GLN A 73 -2.90 -15.56 -3.83
CA GLN A 73 -2.35 -16.76 -4.43
C GLN A 73 -2.24 -17.88 -3.39
N ILE A 74 -2.79 -19.05 -3.71
CA ILE A 74 -2.64 -20.24 -2.87
C ILE A 74 -1.43 -21.03 -3.33
N VAL A 75 -0.52 -21.32 -2.41
CA VAL A 75 0.64 -22.20 -2.62
C VAL A 75 0.59 -23.30 -1.57
N GLY A 76 0.26 -24.52 -2.00
CA GLY A 76 0.01 -25.64 -1.10
C GLY A 76 -1.17 -25.38 -0.17
N ASN A 77 -0.93 -25.36 1.14
CA ASN A 77 -1.96 -25.11 2.16
C ASN A 77 -1.91 -23.68 2.73
N VAL A 78 -1.16 -22.78 2.09
CA VAL A 78 -1.00 -21.38 2.51
C VAL A 78 -1.57 -20.47 1.43
N LEU A 79 -2.43 -19.54 1.83
CA LEU A 79 -2.85 -18.42 0.99
C LEU A 79 -1.96 -17.23 1.30
N PHE A 80 -1.28 -16.76 0.28
CA PHE A 80 -0.58 -15.48 0.26
C PHE A 80 -1.51 -14.45 -0.34
N GLY A 81 -1.43 -13.24 0.15
CA GLY A 81 -2.10 -12.13 -0.50
C GLY A 81 -1.44 -10.82 -0.16
N GLY A 82 -1.88 -9.79 -0.84
CA GLY A 82 -1.34 -8.48 -0.65
C GLY A 82 -2.14 -7.44 -1.40
N SER A 83 -1.76 -6.20 -1.14
CA SER A 83 -2.38 -5.04 -1.73
C SER A 83 -1.33 -4.01 -2.08
N THR A 84 -1.52 -3.34 -3.20
CA THR A 84 -0.73 -2.19 -3.61
C THR A 84 -1.52 -0.94 -3.28
N TRP A 85 -0.86 -0.02 -2.58
CA TRP A 85 -1.40 1.23 -2.11
C TRP A 85 -0.64 2.37 -2.78
N ALA A 86 -1.38 3.24 -3.46
CA ALA A 86 -0.83 4.46 -4.03
C ALA A 86 -1.34 5.67 -3.26
N LEU A 87 -0.67 6.81 -3.40
CA LEU A 87 -1.22 8.07 -2.91
C LEU A 87 -2.55 8.32 -3.59
N ARG A 88 -3.58 8.66 -2.81
CA ARG A 88 -4.86 9.07 -3.39
C ARG A 88 -4.60 10.29 -4.28
N PRO A 89 -5.05 10.30 -5.53
CA PRO A 89 -5.04 11.52 -6.32
C PRO A 89 -5.90 12.54 -5.57
N ASP A 90 -5.30 13.66 -5.17
CA ASP A 90 -6.03 14.79 -4.60
C ASP A 90 -7.05 15.19 -5.68
N THR A 91 -8.32 14.89 -5.44
CA THR A 91 -9.39 15.27 -6.37
C THR A 91 -9.70 16.74 -6.10
N ASP A 92 -8.73 17.60 -6.41
CA ASP A 92 -8.87 19.05 -6.49
C ASP A 92 -8.05 19.54 -7.69
N ASP A 93 -8.35 18.99 -8.86
CA ASP A 93 -8.02 19.60 -10.14
C ASP A 93 -9.06 19.20 -11.18
N SER A 94 -10.30 19.65 -10.98
CA SER A 94 -11.37 19.55 -11.98
C SER A 94 -12.38 20.69 -11.83
N SER A 95 -11.92 21.93 -11.73
CA SER A 95 -12.76 23.10 -12.00
C SER A 95 -11.95 24.38 -12.25
N MET A 96 -10.79 24.30 -12.92
CA MET A 96 -10.15 25.51 -13.43
C MET A 96 -9.29 25.29 -14.68
N ARG A 97 -9.93 24.99 -15.81
CA ARG A 97 -9.50 25.37 -17.18
C ARG A 97 -10.76 25.43 -18.07
N GLU A 98 -11.53 26.51 -18.01
CA GLU A 98 -11.43 27.70 -18.88
C GLU A 98 -11.97 27.45 -20.32
N ARG A 99 -13.03 28.17 -20.67
CA ARG A 99 -13.07 28.94 -21.92
C ARG A 99 -14.14 30.04 -21.87
N ASP A 100 -13.64 31.26 -22.07
CA ASP A 100 -14.30 32.47 -22.61
C ASP A 100 -15.53 32.23 -23.49
#